data_AF-A0A5M6IZU9-F1
#
_entry.id   AF-A0A5M6IZU9-F1
#
_cell.length_a   1.000
_cell.length_b   1.000
_cell.length_c   1.000
_cell.angle_alpha   90.00
_cell.angle_beta   90.00
_cell.angle_gamma   90.00
#
_symmetry.space_group_name_H-M   'P 1'
#
loop_
_entity.id
_entity.type
_entity.pdbx_description
1 polymer ?
#
loop_
_entity_poly.entity_id
_entity_poly.type
_entity_poly.pdbx_seq_one_letter_code
_entity_poly.pdbx_strand_id
1 'polypeptide(L)'
;MLDVPQPMPSPLSRRHEPRHAAPAPAPWVRPWVRPGVVVHDPAEAVDTLLAGFASEIRARGFIVAGTVQHNHRGCASKGQGCAPEITWLDLASGDTVRVDRGHAVACLRETMRKPTDLLVISHFSACLDATDTLHARLSADAMHSLPLLTSIAGQCIHKWHSYARQDGAMLPPRPAALWAWWGPEHLYRDLALGVAAQEVRRIVCGPRWIMVEGPDGVGLAGLPRHPRDLLPRLPRLARQSLRDLAALSASWDPLDMALAVAAINAHCNRRDLQAASGNGVRRFRNVGGQVVVVGAFPGVDGILPNCALVEADPRPGVFPPAALDTLLPGCGAAVLNASVLANRSLPRLLRQARHRPVALVGPATPLTPRLHAYGLDLLAGLVVEDADGLATAIRAGAAAREFGRFGRFVHLAAGA
;
A
#
# COMPACT_ATOMS: atom_id res chain seq x y z
N MET A 1 35.27 -6.33 -76.67
CA MET A 1 36.00 -6.46 -75.39
C MET A 1 34.97 -6.34 -74.29
N LEU A 2 34.61 -7.47 -73.69
CA LEU A 2 33.61 -7.57 -72.62
C LEU A 2 34.26 -7.14 -71.32
N ASP A 3 33.71 -6.11 -70.68
CA ASP A 3 34.11 -5.67 -69.34
C ASP A 3 33.17 -6.32 -68.33
N VAL A 4 33.73 -7.11 -67.42
CA VAL A 4 32.98 -7.88 -66.40
C VAL A 4 32.89 -7.00 -65.14
N PRO A 5 31.69 -6.66 -64.64
CA PRO A 5 31.60 -5.97 -63.35
C PRO A 5 31.85 -6.96 -62.20
N GLN A 6 32.79 -6.57 -61.32
CA GLN A 6 33.14 -7.25 -60.06
C GLN A 6 31.93 -7.40 -59.13
N PRO A 7 31.83 -8.50 -58.35
CA PRO A 7 30.76 -8.67 -57.37
C PRO A 7 30.95 -7.75 -56.15
N MET A 8 29.85 -7.13 -55.72
CA MET A 8 29.76 -6.32 -54.50
C MET A 8 30.18 -7.11 -53.25
N PRO A 9 30.90 -6.51 -52.29
CA PRO A 9 31.24 -7.17 -51.05
C PRO A 9 29.98 -7.41 -50.20
N SER A 10 29.85 -8.64 -49.68
CA SER A 10 28.82 -9.01 -48.71
C SER A 10 28.86 -8.10 -47.48
N PRO A 11 27.70 -7.71 -46.90
CA PRO A 11 27.68 -6.95 -45.67
C PRO A 11 28.15 -7.84 -44.52
N LEU A 12 29.42 -7.70 -44.16
CA LEU A 12 30.00 -8.25 -42.95
C LEU A 12 29.18 -7.81 -41.73
N SER A 13 28.66 -8.81 -41.02
CA SER A 13 28.71 -8.92 -39.55
C SER A 13 28.69 -7.61 -38.77
N ARG A 14 27.51 -7.02 -38.59
CA ARG A 14 27.28 -6.15 -37.42
C ARG A 14 27.37 -7.03 -36.18
N ARG A 15 28.54 -7.01 -35.51
CA ARG A 15 28.64 -7.48 -34.14
C ARG A 15 27.55 -6.76 -33.35
N HIS A 16 26.61 -7.51 -32.78
CA HIS A 16 25.70 -7.00 -31.76
C HIS A 16 26.57 -6.49 -30.61
N GLU A 17 26.80 -5.19 -30.54
CA GLU A 17 27.21 -4.57 -29.30
C GLU A 17 26.17 -4.95 -28.24
N PRO A 18 26.59 -5.40 -27.05
CA PRO A 18 25.64 -5.64 -25.97
C PRO A 18 24.94 -4.30 -25.72
N ARG A 19 23.63 -4.25 -25.98
CA ARG A 19 22.79 -3.15 -25.54
C ARG A 19 23.10 -2.96 -24.06
N HIS A 20 23.76 -1.86 -23.71
CA HIS A 20 23.91 -1.46 -22.32
C HIS A 20 22.50 -1.49 -21.73
N ALA A 21 22.26 -2.46 -20.84
CA ALA A 21 21.02 -2.52 -20.10
C ALA A 21 20.87 -1.14 -19.45
N ALA A 22 19.80 -0.42 -19.80
CA ALA A 22 19.51 0.86 -19.18
C ALA A 22 19.61 0.64 -17.66
N PRO A 23 20.31 1.53 -16.91
CA PRO A 23 20.40 1.38 -15.47
C PRO A 23 18.99 1.22 -14.93
N ALA A 24 18.78 0.16 -14.14
CA ALA A 24 17.48 -0.07 -13.53
C ALA A 24 17.07 1.23 -12.83
N PRO A 25 15.85 1.75 -13.07
CA PRO A 25 15.40 2.96 -12.41
C PRO A 25 15.58 2.76 -10.90
N ALA A 26 16.13 3.77 -10.23
CA ALA A 26 16.37 3.71 -8.79
C ALA A 26 15.08 3.24 -8.09
N PRO A 27 15.18 2.33 -7.11
CA PRO A 27 14.01 1.78 -6.45
C PRO A 27 13.13 2.92 -5.96
N TRP A 28 11.86 2.92 -6.36
CA TRP A 28 10.90 3.95 -5.97
C TRP A 28 10.54 3.71 -4.50
N VAL A 29 11.20 4.43 -3.57
CA VAL A 29 11.10 4.12 -2.14
C VAL A 29 9.92 4.83 -1.45
N ARG A 30 9.39 5.93 -2.01
CA ARG A 30 8.37 6.74 -1.33
C ARG A 30 7.26 7.25 -2.25
N PRO A 31 5.98 7.08 -1.87
CA PRO A 31 4.88 7.79 -2.48
C PRO A 31 5.04 9.31 -2.38
N TRP A 32 4.59 10.03 -3.40
CA TRP A 32 4.44 11.49 -3.32
C TRP A 32 3.11 11.81 -2.66
N VAL A 33 3.12 11.95 -1.34
CA VAL A 33 1.97 12.45 -0.58
C VAL A 33 2.16 13.92 -0.31
N ARG A 34 1.17 14.71 -0.71
CA ARG A 34 1.12 16.15 -0.45
C ARG A 34 1.09 16.40 1.06
N PRO A 35 1.74 17.46 1.57
CA PRO A 35 1.61 17.84 2.97
C PRO A 35 0.15 17.92 3.39
N GLY A 36 -0.18 17.34 4.54
CA GLY A 36 -1.50 17.32 5.13
C GLY A 36 -1.61 18.29 6.30
N VAL A 37 -2.75 18.98 6.40
CA VAL A 37 -3.10 19.78 7.57
C VAL A 37 -4.46 19.37 8.10
N VAL A 38 -4.52 19.09 9.40
CA VAL A 38 -5.79 18.91 10.10
C VAL A 38 -6.34 20.28 10.48
N VAL A 39 -7.52 20.60 9.95
CA VAL A 39 -8.23 21.84 10.27
C VAL A 39 -9.20 21.55 11.39
N HIS A 40 -9.05 22.22 12.53
CA HIS A 40 -9.84 21.96 13.73
C HIS A 40 -10.37 23.26 14.36
N ASP A 41 -11.36 23.11 15.24
CA ASP A 41 -11.77 24.18 16.15
C ASP A 41 -10.67 24.40 17.20
N PRO A 42 -10.29 25.65 17.54
CA PRO A 42 -9.34 25.93 18.62
C PRO A 42 -9.67 25.27 19.97
N ALA A 43 -10.94 24.98 20.25
CA ALA A 43 -11.38 24.32 21.47
C ALA A 43 -11.10 22.80 21.47
N GLU A 44 -10.96 22.19 20.29
CA GLU A 44 -10.80 20.75 20.09
C GLU A 44 -9.33 20.31 20.27
N ALA A 45 -9.12 19.22 21.00
CA ALA A 45 -7.80 18.65 21.24
C ALA A 45 -7.38 17.73 20.09
N VAL A 46 -6.86 18.32 19.01
CA VAL A 46 -6.38 17.59 17.81
C VAL A 46 -5.08 16.81 18.06
N ASP A 47 -4.33 17.18 19.10
CA ASP A 47 -3.03 16.59 19.41
C ASP A 47 -3.12 15.08 19.68
N THR A 48 -4.14 14.63 20.42
CA THR A 48 -4.35 13.20 20.69
C THR A 48 -4.63 12.42 19.41
N LEU A 49 -5.33 13.03 18.45
CA LEU A 49 -5.60 12.42 17.15
C LEU A 49 -4.29 12.26 16.35
N LEU A 50 -3.45 13.29 16.30
CA LEU A 50 -2.16 13.24 15.61
C LEU A 50 -1.19 12.24 16.24
N ALA A 51 -1.08 12.24 17.58
CA ALA A 51 -0.25 11.29 18.31
C ALA A 51 -0.74 9.84 18.14
N GLY A 52 -2.06 9.62 18.20
CA GLY A 52 -2.66 8.31 17.97
C GLY A 52 -2.37 7.76 16.57
N PHE A 53 -2.55 8.60 15.54
CA PHE A 53 -2.24 8.22 14.16
C PHE A 53 -0.73 7.94 13.97
N ALA A 54 0.14 8.81 14.46
CA ALA A 54 1.59 8.61 14.42
C ALA A 54 2.01 7.29 15.10
N SER A 55 1.43 6.99 16.26
CA SER A 55 1.67 5.73 16.98
C SER A 55 1.20 4.51 16.16
N GLU A 56 0.03 4.58 15.52
CA GLU A 56 -0.48 3.48 14.68
C GLU A 56 0.44 3.23 13.46
N ILE A 57 0.88 4.31 12.80
CA ILE A 57 1.81 4.23 11.66
C ILE A 57 3.16 3.63 12.11
N ARG A 58 3.69 4.04 13.27
CA ARG A 58 4.91 3.48 13.85
C ARG A 58 4.76 2.00 14.22
N ALA A 59 3.63 1.61 14.82
CA ALA A 59 3.33 0.21 15.17
C ALA A 59 3.24 -0.70 13.93
N ARG A 60 2.90 -0.14 12.77
CA ARG A 60 2.94 -0.84 11.48
C ARG A 60 4.36 -1.01 10.91
N GLY A 61 5.37 -0.40 11.52
CA GLY A 61 6.78 -0.54 11.14
C GLY A 61 7.31 0.63 10.28
N PHE A 62 6.53 1.68 10.07
CA PHE A 62 6.98 2.88 9.38
C PHE A 62 7.85 3.75 10.32
N ILE A 63 8.77 4.51 9.72
CA ILE A 63 9.64 5.42 10.45
C ILE A 63 8.90 6.76 10.61
N VAL A 64 8.49 7.07 11.84
CA VAL A 64 7.79 8.31 12.19
C VAL A 64 8.74 9.22 12.97
N ALA A 65 8.75 10.50 12.60
CA ALA A 65 9.48 11.55 13.32
C ALA A 65 8.57 12.74 13.60
N GLY A 66 9.03 13.64 14.46
CA GLY A 66 8.33 14.87 14.80
C GLY A 66 7.84 14.92 16.24
N THR A 67 7.13 16.00 16.55
CA THR A 67 6.62 16.27 17.90
C THR A 67 5.16 16.66 17.87
N VAL A 68 4.44 16.21 18.89
CA VAL A 68 3.05 16.58 19.13
C VAL A 68 2.96 17.21 20.51
N GLN A 69 2.37 18.41 20.58
CA GLN A 69 2.10 19.10 21.83
C GLN A 69 1.06 18.32 22.62
N HIS A 70 1.25 18.13 23.93
CA HIS A 70 0.23 17.57 24.81
C HIS A 70 -0.17 18.66 25.80
N ASN A 71 -1.41 19.14 25.67
CA ASN A 71 -1.98 20.08 26.62
C ASN A 71 -2.65 19.27 27.73
N HIS A 72 -2.00 19.15 28.89
CA HIS A 72 -2.59 18.48 30.05
C HIS A 72 -3.71 19.36 30.63
N ARG A 73 -4.93 19.27 30.08
CA ARG A 73 -6.14 19.84 30.69
C ARG A 73 -6.62 18.92 31.82
N GLY A 74 -5.75 18.67 32.81
CA GLY A 74 -6.01 17.77 33.93
C GLY A 74 -5.91 18.50 35.27
N CYS A 75 -7.05 18.64 35.93
CA CYS A 75 -7.23 19.07 37.33
C CYS A 75 -7.04 20.58 37.64
N ALA A 76 -7.96 21.41 37.15
CA ALA A 76 -8.35 22.60 37.90
C ALA A 76 -9.84 22.49 38.22
N SER A 77 -10.15 22.08 39.44
CA SER A 77 -11.36 22.56 40.11
C SER A 77 -11.51 24.05 39.81
N LYS A 78 -12.66 24.45 39.26
CA LYS A 78 -12.99 25.85 38.92
C LYS A 78 -12.52 26.78 40.05
N GLY A 79 -11.43 27.53 39.85
CA GLY A 79 -10.96 28.52 40.81
C GLY A 79 -9.46 28.77 40.97
N GLN A 80 -8.56 27.94 40.42
CA GLN A 80 -7.12 28.22 40.48
C GLN A 80 -6.53 28.37 39.08
N GLY A 81 -6.05 29.57 38.77
CA GLY A 81 -5.41 29.96 37.52
C GLY A 81 -4.03 29.32 37.33
N CYS A 82 -3.99 28.00 37.17
CA CYS A 82 -2.79 27.31 36.72
C CYS A 82 -2.75 27.36 35.19
N ALA A 83 -1.72 28.01 34.64
CA ALA A 83 -1.42 27.93 33.22
C ALA A 83 -1.26 26.44 32.83
N PRO A 84 -1.82 26.00 31.70
CA PRO A 84 -1.66 24.61 31.27
C PRO A 84 -0.18 24.28 31.13
N GLU A 85 0.27 23.22 31.80
CA GLU A 85 1.63 22.71 31.59
C GLU A 85 1.68 22.10 30.19
N ILE A 86 2.47 22.74 29.32
CA ILE A 86 2.65 22.30 27.93
C ILE A 86 3.82 21.32 27.91
N THR A 87 3.52 20.07 27.60
CA THR A 87 4.52 19.03 27.33
C THR A 87 4.51 18.66 25.86
N TRP A 88 5.56 18.00 25.38
CA TRP A 88 5.65 17.56 23.99
C TRP A 88 6.03 16.10 23.94
N LEU A 89 5.41 15.35 23.04
CA LEU A 89 5.73 13.95 22.78
C LEU A 89 6.66 13.88 21.57
N ASP A 90 7.86 13.30 21.74
CA ASP A 90 8.71 12.90 20.62
C ASP A 90 8.14 11.61 20.00
N LEU A 91 7.80 11.65 18.72
CA LEU A 91 7.15 10.51 18.07
C LEU A 91 8.10 9.38 17.69
N ALA A 92 9.41 9.67 17.60
CA ALA A 92 10.41 8.66 17.29
C ALA A 92 10.71 7.81 18.53
N SER A 93 10.94 8.43 19.70
CA SER A 93 11.24 7.73 20.95
C SER A 93 9.97 7.38 21.76
N GLY A 94 8.91 8.18 21.67
CA GLY A 94 7.74 8.10 22.54
C GLY A 94 7.92 8.82 23.88
N ASP A 95 9.03 9.52 24.09
CA ASP A 95 9.31 10.22 25.35
C ASP A 95 8.67 11.61 25.40
N THR A 96 8.43 12.08 26.63
CA THR A 96 8.04 13.48 26.84
C THR A 96 9.29 14.36 26.87
N VAL A 97 9.32 15.35 25.98
CA VAL A 97 10.43 16.29 25.81
C VAL A 97 9.99 17.73 26.05
N ARG A 98 10.92 18.58 26.48
CA ARG A 98 10.74 20.04 26.47
C ARG A 98 11.21 20.57 25.12
N VAL A 99 10.30 21.17 24.36
CA VAL A 99 10.56 21.70 23.02
C VAL A 99 10.70 23.21 23.11
N ASP A 100 11.83 23.74 22.62
CA ASP A 100 12.02 25.16 22.32
C ASP A 100 11.78 25.44 20.83
N ARG A 101 11.85 26.72 20.41
CA ARG A 101 11.71 27.09 18.99
C ARG A 101 12.79 26.45 18.09
N GLY A 102 13.97 26.13 18.61
CA GLY A 102 15.07 25.51 17.85
C GLY A 102 14.85 24.02 17.58
N HIS A 103 14.06 23.35 18.41
CA HIS A 103 13.82 21.91 18.32
C HIS A 103 13.04 21.51 17.05
N ALA A 104 12.06 22.29 16.60
CA ALA A 104 11.34 22.02 15.34
C ALA A 104 12.28 22.08 14.11
N VAL A 105 13.20 23.05 14.08
CA VAL A 105 14.25 23.16 13.06
C VAL A 105 15.19 21.95 13.12
N ALA A 106 15.59 21.54 14.32
CA ALA A 106 16.46 20.38 14.52
C ALA A 106 15.79 19.09 14.05
N CYS A 107 14.51 18.88 14.41
CA CYS A 107 13.73 17.71 14.00
C CYS A 107 13.55 17.64 12.48
N LEU A 108 13.20 18.76 11.82
CA LEU A 108 13.15 18.83 10.36
C LEU A 108 14.51 18.50 9.73
N ARG A 109 15.60 19.08 10.25
CA ARG A 109 16.95 18.82 9.74
C ARG A 109 17.36 17.35 9.88
N GLU A 110 16.98 16.72 10.98
CA GLU A 110 17.25 15.30 11.21
C GLU A 110 16.41 14.41 10.29
N THR A 111 15.13 14.77 10.09
CA THR A 111 14.21 14.13 9.14
C THR A 111 14.74 14.16 7.71
N MET A 112 15.44 15.23 7.32
CA MET A 112 16.08 15.32 6.01
C MET A 112 17.33 14.46 5.86
N ARG A 113 18.01 14.13 6.96
CA ARG A 113 19.23 13.31 6.97
C ARG A 113 18.91 11.82 7.09
N LYS A 114 17.81 11.48 7.75
CA LYS A 114 17.40 10.10 8.02
C LYS A 114 16.22 9.69 7.14
N PRO A 115 16.10 8.40 6.79
CA PRO A 115 14.92 7.95 6.11
C PRO A 115 13.69 8.08 7.03
N THR A 116 12.75 8.95 6.67
CA THR A 116 11.51 9.18 7.42
C THR A 116 10.31 9.00 6.50
N ASP A 117 9.30 8.28 7.00
CA ASP A 117 8.09 7.94 6.25
C ASP A 117 6.92 8.86 6.57
N LEU A 118 6.88 9.42 7.78
CA LEU A 118 5.90 10.39 8.21
C LEU A 118 6.55 11.38 9.18
N LEU A 119 6.39 12.67 8.89
CA LEU A 119 6.76 13.74 9.82
C LEU A 119 5.50 14.37 10.37
N VAL A 120 5.39 14.49 11.69
CA VAL A 120 4.24 15.18 12.32
C VAL A 120 4.71 16.33 13.20
N ILE A 121 4.17 17.52 12.97
CA ILE A 121 4.45 18.70 13.79
C ILE A 121 3.10 19.35 14.13
N SER A 122 2.58 19.17 15.35
CA SER A 122 1.21 19.64 15.66
C SER A 122 1.07 21.17 15.72
N HIS A 123 2.16 21.91 16.01
CA HIS A 123 2.13 23.36 16.10
C HIS A 123 2.57 24.03 14.79
N PHE A 124 1.60 24.48 13.99
CA PHE A 124 1.88 25.03 12.65
C PHE A 124 2.82 26.25 12.64
N SER A 125 2.80 27.13 13.65
CA SER A 125 3.78 28.24 13.71
C SER A 125 5.21 27.72 13.86
N ALA A 126 5.41 26.64 14.61
CA ALA A 126 6.73 26.02 14.75
C ALA A 126 7.13 25.31 13.45
N CYS A 127 6.16 24.73 12.73
CA CYS A 127 6.37 24.17 11.40
C CYS A 127 6.77 25.25 10.38
N LEU A 128 6.10 26.41 10.37
CA LEU A 128 6.40 27.54 9.50
C LEU A 128 7.80 28.10 9.78
N ASP A 129 8.08 28.49 11.03
CA ASP A 129 9.38 29.04 11.43
C ASP A 129 10.52 28.09 11.04
N ALA A 130 10.29 26.79 11.26
CA ALA A 130 11.28 25.79 10.96
C ALA A 130 11.46 25.57 9.44
N THR A 131 10.37 25.58 8.69
CA THR A 131 10.45 25.45 7.22
C THR A 131 11.04 26.69 6.58
N ASP A 132 10.70 27.90 6.99
CA ASP A 132 11.28 29.15 6.44
C ASP A 132 12.80 29.19 6.67
N THR A 133 13.24 28.78 7.86
CA THR A 133 14.66 28.67 8.22
C THR A 133 15.41 27.66 7.33
N LEU A 134 14.76 26.56 6.94
CA LEU A 134 15.32 25.52 6.09
C LEU A 134 15.20 25.84 4.59
N HIS A 135 14.13 26.51 4.16
CA HIS A 135 13.89 26.96 2.79
C HIS A 135 14.96 27.98 2.36
N ALA A 136 15.40 28.84 3.28
CA ALA A 136 16.56 29.72 3.07
C ALA A 136 17.88 28.96 2.79
N ARG A 137 17.93 27.64 3.01
CA ARG A 137 19.15 26.81 2.93
C ARG A 137 19.05 25.66 1.93
N LEU A 138 17.88 25.39 1.34
CA LEU A 138 17.61 24.17 0.56
C LEU A 138 16.76 24.46 -0.67
N SER A 139 16.96 23.70 -1.74
CA SER A 139 16.15 23.79 -2.96
C SER A 139 14.69 23.43 -2.68
N ALA A 140 13.76 24.18 -3.27
CA ALA A 140 12.31 23.98 -3.11
C ALA A 140 11.87 22.52 -3.37
N ASP A 141 12.51 21.81 -4.29
CA ASP A 141 12.20 20.42 -4.66
C ASP A 141 12.39 19.40 -3.54
N ALA A 142 13.33 19.64 -2.60
CA ALA A 142 13.58 18.71 -1.50
C ALA A 142 12.41 18.65 -0.50
N MET A 143 11.65 19.74 -0.35
CA MET A 143 10.52 19.85 0.59
C MET A 143 9.23 19.21 0.07
N HIS A 144 9.04 19.14 -1.25
CA HIS A 144 7.83 18.54 -1.86
C HIS A 144 7.74 17.02 -1.69
N SER A 145 8.79 16.38 -1.13
CA SER A 145 8.87 14.92 -0.95
C SER A 145 8.76 14.47 0.51
N LEU A 146 8.56 15.41 1.45
CA LEU A 146 8.35 15.09 2.86
C LEU A 146 6.85 14.94 3.15
N PRO A 147 6.36 13.74 3.49
CA PRO A 147 4.98 13.53 3.93
C PRO A 147 4.79 14.13 5.33
N LEU A 148 4.59 15.45 5.35
CA LEU A 148 4.38 16.26 6.53
C LEU A 148 2.89 16.26 6.90
N LEU A 149 2.59 16.05 8.18
CA LEU A 149 1.28 16.23 8.78
C LEU A 149 1.36 17.30 9.89
N THR A 150 0.47 18.28 9.85
CA THR A 150 0.37 19.33 10.88
C THR A 150 -1.09 19.62 11.22
N SER A 151 -1.34 20.55 12.14
CA SER A 151 -2.68 21.02 12.50
C SER A 151 -2.76 22.53 12.58
N ILE A 152 -3.90 23.07 12.17
CA ILE A 152 -4.23 24.50 12.27
C ILE A 152 -5.64 24.70 12.80
N ALA A 153 -5.81 25.75 13.60
CA ALA A 153 -7.11 26.34 13.83
C ALA A 153 -7.71 26.86 12.52
N GLY A 154 -9.03 26.76 12.34
CA GLY A 154 -9.73 27.22 11.13
C GLY A 154 -9.40 28.66 10.69
N GLN A 155 -9.18 29.58 11.64
CA GLN A 155 -8.77 30.96 11.34
C GLN A 155 -7.41 31.09 10.63
N CYS A 156 -6.56 30.06 10.68
CA CYS A 156 -5.22 30.05 10.11
C CYS A 156 -5.15 29.43 8.70
N ILE A 157 -6.29 29.09 8.07
CA ILE A 157 -6.34 28.48 6.72
C ILE A 157 -5.59 29.32 5.68
N HIS A 158 -5.69 30.65 5.74
CA HIS A 158 -4.98 31.55 4.82
C HIS A 158 -3.45 31.35 4.87
N LYS A 159 -2.89 31.15 6.07
CA LYS A 159 -1.45 30.92 6.25
C LYS A 159 -1.03 29.57 5.65
N TRP A 160 -1.86 28.54 5.80
CA TRP A 160 -1.62 27.25 5.15
C TRP A 160 -1.63 27.36 3.63
N HIS A 161 -2.60 28.08 3.04
CA HIS A 161 -2.63 28.26 1.59
C HIS A 161 -1.41 28.99 1.05
N SER A 162 -0.93 30.02 1.75
CA SER A 162 0.31 30.73 1.40
C SER A 162 1.54 29.81 1.46
N TYR A 163 1.62 28.97 2.49
CA TYR A 163 2.72 28.02 2.68
C TYR A 163 2.72 26.89 1.65
N ALA A 164 1.59 26.20 1.51
CA ALA A 164 1.47 25.04 0.64
C ALA A 164 1.23 25.41 -0.83
N ARG A 165 1.22 26.72 -1.17
CA ARG A 165 0.94 27.26 -2.52
C ARG A 165 -0.29 26.62 -3.20
N GLN A 166 -1.33 26.35 -2.41
CA GLN A 166 -2.57 25.63 -2.79
C GLN A 166 -2.47 24.12 -3.04
N ASP A 167 -1.30 23.48 -2.86
CA ASP A 167 -1.13 22.05 -3.11
C ASP A 167 -1.25 21.14 -1.88
N GLY A 168 -1.40 21.71 -0.69
CA GLY A 168 -1.55 20.95 0.57
C GLY A 168 -2.96 20.41 0.81
N ALA A 169 -3.07 19.19 1.37
CA ALA A 169 -4.34 18.55 1.67
C ALA A 169 -4.94 19.06 2.99
N MET A 170 -6.19 19.51 2.97
CA MET A 170 -6.94 19.90 4.17
C MET A 170 -7.80 18.74 4.67
N LEU A 171 -7.66 18.39 5.94
CA LEU A 171 -8.23 17.19 6.54
C LEU A 171 -9.16 17.57 7.70
N PRO A 172 -10.37 17.00 7.79
CA PRO A 172 -11.17 17.11 9.00
C PRO A 172 -10.53 16.30 10.16
N PRO A 173 -10.79 16.66 11.43
CA PRO A 173 -10.15 16.07 12.60
C PRO A 173 -10.74 14.69 12.95
N ARG A 174 -10.56 13.71 12.05
CA ARG A 174 -11.03 12.34 12.26
C ARG A 174 -10.03 11.29 11.74
N PRO A 175 -9.89 10.13 12.41
CA PRO A 175 -8.93 9.10 12.00
C PRO A 175 -9.06 8.66 10.54
N ALA A 176 -10.30 8.47 10.07
CA ALA A 176 -10.55 8.06 8.69
C ALA A 176 -10.11 9.10 7.64
N ALA A 177 -9.96 10.38 8.00
CA ALA A 177 -9.41 11.39 7.09
C ALA A 177 -7.88 11.30 7.00
N LEU A 178 -7.21 11.03 8.11
CA LEU A 178 -5.76 10.80 8.16
C LEU A 178 -5.37 9.57 7.35
N TRP A 179 -6.08 8.45 7.52
CA TRP A 179 -5.87 7.24 6.74
C TRP A 179 -6.12 7.44 5.24
N ALA A 180 -7.16 8.21 4.88
CA ALA A 180 -7.44 8.52 3.48
C ALA A 180 -6.40 9.48 2.86
N TRP A 181 -5.77 10.34 3.67
CA TRP A 181 -4.66 11.21 3.25
C TRP A 181 -3.36 10.43 3.07
N TRP A 182 -3.02 9.58 4.05
CA TRP A 182 -1.89 8.66 3.98
C TRP A 182 -1.98 7.77 2.74
N GLY A 183 -3.20 7.33 2.44
CA GLY A 183 -3.58 6.80 1.14
C GLY A 183 -3.06 5.39 0.85
N PRO A 184 -3.66 4.71 -0.15
CA PRO A 184 -3.31 3.33 -0.50
C PRO A 184 -1.92 3.18 -1.15
N GLU A 185 -1.20 4.28 -1.36
CA GLU A 185 0.11 4.26 -2.00
C GLU A 185 1.17 3.61 -1.10
N HIS A 186 0.92 3.63 0.20
CA HIS A 186 1.76 2.98 1.21
C HIS A 186 1.43 1.50 1.42
N LEU A 187 0.36 0.98 0.81
CA LEU A 187 -0.20 -0.34 1.08
C LEU A 187 0.81 -1.47 0.88
N TYR A 188 1.57 -1.46 -0.22
CA TYR A 188 2.54 -2.54 -0.49
C TYR A 188 3.67 -2.56 0.53
N ARG A 189 4.13 -1.37 0.92
CA ARG A 189 5.15 -1.23 1.95
C ARG A 189 4.62 -1.62 3.32
N ASP A 190 3.38 -1.23 3.66
CA ASP A 190 2.71 -1.64 4.90
C ASP A 190 2.61 -3.16 5.01
N LEU A 191 2.17 -3.82 3.92
CA LEU A 191 2.15 -5.28 3.86
C LEU A 191 3.53 -5.89 4.07
N ALA A 192 4.57 -5.38 3.38
CA ALA A 192 5.92 -5.90 3.51
C ALA A 192 6.51 -5.71 4.92
N LEU A 193 6.29 -4.54 5.54
CA LEU A 193 6.70 -4.25 6.92
C LEU A 193 5.98 -5.15 7.94
N GLY A 194 4.77 -5.62 7.61
CA GLY A 194 4.03 -6.57 8.42
C GLY A 194 4.57 -8.00 8.39
N VAL A 195 5.52 -8.34 7.52
CA VAL A 195 6.05 -9.70 7.39
C VAL A 195 7.23 -9.94 8.33
N ALA A 196 7.13 -11.01 9.12
CA ALA A 196 8.21 -11.48 9.97
C ALA A 196 9.40 -12.02 9.14
N ALA A 197 10.62 -11.87 9.67
CA ALA A 197 11.84 -12.43 9.07
C ALA A 197 11.95 -13.95 9.32
N GLN A 198 10.96 -14.71 8.85
CA GLN A 198 10.90 -16.17 8.92
C GLN A 198 11.55 -16.79 7.68
N GLU A 199 11.95 -18.05 7.79
CA GLU A 199 12.53 -18.82 6.67
C GLU A 199 11.53 -19.04 5.53
N VAL A 200 12.06 -19.26 4.33
CA VAL A 200 11.32 -19.79 3.19
C VAL A 200 11.58 -21.29 3.12
N ARG A 201 10.57 -22.12 3.39
CA ARG A 201 10.71 -23.58 3.33
C ARG A 201 10.74 -24.10 1.90
N ARG A 202 9.93 -23.51 1.03
CA ARG A 202 9.80 -23.96 -0.36
C ARG A 202 9.25 -22.84 -1.25
N ILE A 203 9.76 -22.77 -2.47
CA ILE A 203 9.17 -21.98 -3.56
C ILE A 203 8.81 -22.94 -4.69
N VAL A 204 7.58 -22.89 -5.18
CA VAL A 204 7.13 -23.66 -6.34
C VAL A 204 6.63 -22.70 -7.41
N CYS A 205 7.22 -22.80 -8.60
CA CYS A 205 6.87 -21.97 -9.73
C CYS A 205 6.26 -22.85 -10.83
N GLY A 206 4.98 -22.61 -11.11
CA GLY A 206 4.26 -23.21 -12.22
C GLY A 206 4.17 -22.27 -13.42
N PRO A 207 3.44 -22.64 -14.48
CA PRO A 207 3.29 -21.80 -15.68
C PRO A 207 2.44 -20.54 -15.43
N ARG A 208 1.55 -20.55 -14.43
CA ARG A 208 0.59 -19.45 -14.16
C ARG A 208 0.56 -18.96 -12.72
N TRP A 209 1.17 -19.69 -11.79
CA TRP A 209 1.13 -19.40 -10.37
C TRP A 209 2.48 -19.65 -9.74
N ILE A 210 2.81 -18.85 -8.74
CA ILE A 210 3.93 -19.08 -7.84
C ILE A 210 3.41 -19.28 -6.42
N MET A 211 4.03 -20.20 -5.72
CA MET A 211 3.76 -20.57 -4.34
C MET A 211 5.01 -20.34 -3.51
N VAL A 212 4.84 -19.71 -2.36
CA VAL A 212 5.86 -19.60 -1.31
C VAL A 212 5.30 -20.27 -0.07
N GLU A 213 6.08 -21.17 0.52
CA GLU A 213 5.74 -21.84 1.77
C GLU A 213 6.66 -21.34 2.87
N GLY A 214 6.04 -20.84 3.93
CA GLY A 214 6.71 -20.45 5.17
C GLY A 214 6.44 -21.45 6.30
N PRO A 215 6.82 -21.11 7.54
CA PRO A 215 6.59 -21.97 8.68
C PRO A 215 5.10 -22.23 8.96
N ASP A 216 4.32 -21.16 8.94
CA ASP A 216 2.94 -21.16 9.47
C ASP A 216 1.87 -21.22 8.38
N GLY A 217 2.24 -20.97 7.12
CA GLY A 217 1.29 -20.85 6.01
C GLY A 217 1.93 -20.97 4.63
N VAL A 218 1.07 -20.91 3.62
CA VAL A 218 1.44 -20.96 2.20
C VAL A 218 0.77 -19.78 1.51
N GLY A 219 1.54 -19.08 0.69
CA GLY A 219 1.05 -17.95 -0.08
C GLY A 219 1.17 -18.19 -1.57
N LEU A 220 0.24 -17.58 -2.30
CA LEU A 220 0.07 -17.72 -3.74
C LEU A 220 0.04 -16.36 -4.43
N ALA A 221 0.51 -16.33 -5.67
CA ALA A 221 0.28 -15.21 -6.59
C ALA A 221 0.18 -15.71 -8.03
N GLY A 222 -0.67 -15.05 -8.82
CA GLY A 222 -0.73 -15.27 -10.27
C GLY A 222 0.51 -14.68 -10.93
N LEU A 223 1.10 -15.42 -11.88
CA LEU A 223 2.21 -14.95 -12.69
C LEU A 223 1.66 -14.14 -13.87
N PRO A 224 2.04 -12.87 -14.03
CA PRO A 224 1.55 -12.02 -15.10
C PRO A 224 2.14 -12.38 -16.48
N ARG A 225 3.25 -13.10 -16.49
CA ARG A 225 3.94 -13.59 -17.69
C ARG A 225 4.77 -14.83 -17.36
N HIS A 226 5.29 -15.50 -18.38
CA HIS A 226 6.12 -16.69 -18.21
C HIS A 226 7.35 -16.40 -17.30
N PRO A 227 7.66 -17.23 -16.30
CA PRO A 227 8.66 -16.93 -15.27
C PRO A 227 10.12 -17.14 -15.71
N ARG A 228 10.43 -16.98 -17.01
CA ARG A 228 11.76 -17.32 -17.58
C ARG A 228 12.91 -16.62 -16.85
N ASP A 229 12.74 -15.34 -16.51
CA ASP A 229 13.77 -14.54 -15.86
C ASP A 229 13.81 -14.71 -14.33
N LEU A 230 12.73 -15.26 -13.75
CA LEU A 230 12.64 -15.52 -12.31
C LEU A 230 13.28 -16.86 -11.95
N LEU A 231 13.09 -17.90 -12.77
CA LEU A 231 13.54 -19.27 -12.48
C LEU A 231 15.03 -19.36 -12.08
N PRO A 232 15.99 -18.72 -12.77
CA PRO A 232 17.41 -18.78 -12.39
C PRO A 232 17.71 -18.10 -11.05
N ARG A 233 16.85 -17.16 -10.61
CA ARG A 233 17.02 -16.39 -9.36
C ARG A 233 16.44 -17.12 -8.14
N LEU A 234 15.51 -18.06 -8.35
CA LEU A 234 14.80 -18.74 -7.26
C LEU A 234 15.73 -19.43 -6.23
N PRO A 235 16.81 -20.14 -6.61
CA PRO A 235 17.69 -20.77 -5.62
C PRO A 235 18.35 -19.76 -4.68
N ARG A 236 18.68 -18.57 -5.18
CA ARG A 236 19.22 -17.48 -4.35
C ARG A 236 18.14 -16.88 -3.46
N LEU A 237 16.96 -16.62 -4.03
CA LEU A 237 15.82 -16.01 -3.33
C LEU A 237 15.26 -16.92 -2.25
N ALA A 238 15.26 -18.24 -2.44
CA ALA A 238 14.82 -19.22 -1.44
C ALA A 238 15.70 -19.24 -0.18
N ARG A 239 16.90 -18.66 -0.22
CA ARG A 239 17.79 -18.50 0.96
C ARG A 239 17.53 -17.22 1.74
N GLN A 240 16.62 -16.36 1.27
CA GLN A 240 16.23 -15.14 1.97
C GLN A 240 15.05 -15.38 2.90
N SER A 241 14.74 -14.42 3.76
CA SER A 241 13.56 -14.49 4.62
C SER A 241 12.28 -14.13 3.87
N LEU A 242 11.11 -14.50 4.40
CA LEU A 242 9.81 -14.04 3.91
C LEU A 242 9.73 -12.51 3.85
N ARG A 243 10.34 -11.82 4.83
CA ARG A 243 10.42 -10.35 4.85
C ARG A 243 11.20 -9.80 3.66
N ASP A 244 12.35 -10.39 3.35
CA ASP A 244 13.18 -9.95 2.22
C ASP A 244 12.45 -10.19 0.88
N LEU A 245 11.75 -11.32 0.75
CA LEU A 245 10.91 -11.58 -0.41
C LEU A 245 9.72 -10.61 -0.50
N ALA A 246 9.07 -10.28 0.62
CA ALA A 246 8.00 -9.30 0.67
C ALA A 246 8.47 -7.88 0.29
N ALA A 247 9.72 -7.54 0.61
CA ALA A 247 10.33 -6.25 0.24
C ALA A 247 10.51 -6.08 -1.28
N LEU A 248 10.48 -7.17 -2.06
CA LEU A 248 10.42 -7.11 -3.53
C LEU A 248 9.16 -6.41 -4.05
N SER A 249 8.15 -6.17 -3.21
CA SER A 249 6.98 -5.35 -3.55
C SER A 249 7.32 -3.88 -3.85
N ALA A 250 8.54 -3.43 -3.57
CA ALA A 250 9.06 -2.14 -4.05
C ALA A 250 9.51 -2.17 -5.53
N SER A 251 9.72 -3.36 -6.10
CA SER A 251 10.10 -3.56 -7.51
C SER A 251 8.92 -3.29 -8.44
N TRP A 252 9.23 -2.75 -9.63
CA TRP A 252 8.29 -2.65 -10.74
C TRP A 252 8.36 -3.85 -11.68
N ASP A 253 9.27 -4.80 -11.43
CA ASP A 253 9.28 -6.05 -12.17
C ASP A 253 8.04 -6.90 -11.79
N PRO A 254 7.19 -7.29 -12.75
CA PRO A 254 5.97 -8.04 -12.45
C PRO A 254 6.19 -9.42 -11.81
N LEU A 255 7.34 -10.07 -12.06
CA LEU A 255 7.65 -11.37 -11.46
C LEU A 255 8.14 -11.21 -10.02
N ASP A 256 8.93 -10.18 -9.74
CA ASP A 256 9.29 -9.79 -8.36
C ASP A 256 8.05 -9.46 -7.54
N MET A 257 7.11 -8.71 -8.13
CA MET A 257 5.85 -8.35 -7.47
C MET A 257 5.00 -9.59 -7.16
N ALA A 258 4.90 -10.55 -8.09
CA ALA A 258 4.20 -11.80 -7.85
C ALA A 258 4.85 -12.62 -6.71
N LEU A 259 6.19 -12.72 -6.69
CA LEU A 259 6.90 -13.40 -5.60
C LEU A 259 6.68 -12.70 -4.25
N ALA A 260 6.69 -11.37 -4.23
CA ALA A 260 6.43 -10.59 -3.03
C ALA A 260 5.03 -10.84 -2.46
N VAL A 261 4.00 -10.83 -3.31
CA VAL A 261 2.62 -11.13 -2.92
C VAL A 261 2.51 -12.56 -2.36
N ALA A 262 3.16 -13.54 -3.00
CA ALA A 262 3.19 -14.90 -2.49
C ALA A 262 3.88 -15.00 -1.12
N ALA A 263 4.99 -14.29 -0.90
CA ALA A 263 5.67 -14.26 0.40
C ALA A 263 4.82 -13.57 1.49
N ILE A 264 4.17 -12.46 1.18
CA ILE A 264 3.22 -11.78 2.08
C ILE A 264 2.10 -12.73 2.49
N ASN A 265 1.52 -13.46 1.52
CA ASN A 265 0.46 -14.42 1.78
C ASN A 265 0.93 -15.62 2.60
N ALA A 266 2.18 -16.06 2.43
CA ALA A 266 2.73 -17.16 3.23
C ALA A 266 2.79 -16.81 4.73
N HIS A 267 2.99 -15.53 5.04
CA HIS A 267 2.95 -15.02 6.41
C HIS A 267 1.53 -14.72 6.91
N CYS A 268 0.66 -14.12 6.07
CA CYS A 268 -0.68 -13.70 6.48
C CYS A 268 -1.69 -14.86 6.52
N ASN A 269 -1.65 -15.76 5.53
CA ASN A 269 -2.66 -16.80 5.31
C ASN A 269 -2.25 -18.07 6.08
N ARG A 270 -2.13 -17.93 7.39
CA ARG A 270 -1.70 -19.00 8.29
C ARG A 270 -2.73 -20.12 8.37
N ARG A 271 -2.25 -21.34 8.57
CA ARG A 271 -3.11 -22.53 8.72
C ARG A 271 -4.06 -22.41 9.91
N ASP A 272 -3.58 -21.80 11.00
CA ASP A 272 -4.32 -21.59 12.25
C ASP A 272 -5.27 -20.37 12.25
N LEU A 273 -5.32 -19.62 11.13
CA LEU A 273 -6.18 -18.45 11.01
C LEU A 273 -7.66 -18.82 11.18
N GLN A 274 -8.28 -18.26 12.22
CA GLN A 274 -9.72 -18.33 12.44
C GLN A 274 -10.40 -17.22 11.63
N ALA A 275 -11.20 -17.62 10.65
CA ALA A 275 -11.88 -16.72 9.73
C ALA A 275 -13.17 -17.35 9.22
N ALA A 276 -14.13 -16.52 8.81
CA ALA A 276 -15.41 -17.00 8.32
C ALA A 276 -15.26 -17.75 6.98
N SER A 277 -15.98 -18.86 6.82
CA SER A 277 -15.90 -19.69 5.61
C SER A 277 -16.46 -18.99 4.37
N GLY A 278 -15.89 -19.29 3.21
CA GLY A 278 -16.29 -18.74 1.91
C GLY A 278 -15.72 -17.36 1.62
N ASN A 279 -16.21 -16.71 0.57
CA ASN A 279 -15.67 -15.45 0.05
C ASN A 279 -16.39 -14.17 0.53
N GLY A 280 -17.50 -14.29 1.27
CA GLY A 280 -18.28 -13.17 1.81
C GLY A 280 -18.96 -12.24 0.80
N VAL A 281 -18.78 -12.43 -0.52
CA VAL A 281 -19.22 -11.45 -1.54
C VAL A 281 -20.73 -11.30 -1.63
N ARG A 282 -21.50 -12.30 -1.16
CA ARG A 282 -22.97 -12.25 -1.11
C ARG A 282 -23.50 -11.05 -0.33
N ARG A 283 -22.72 -10.48 0.60
CA ARG A 283 -23.11 -9.29 1.35
C ARG A 283 -23.32 -8.05 0.46
N PHE A 284 -22.71 -8.02 -0.73
CA PHE A 284 -22.88 -6.93 -1.68
C PHE A 284 -24.07 -7.12 -2.62
N ARG A 285 -24.84 -8.21 -2.50
CA ARG A 285 -25.96 -8.50 -3.41
C ARG A 285 -27.07 -7.45 -3.35
N ASN A 286 -27.29 -6.88 -2.17
CA ASN A 286 -28.42 -5.97 -1.88
C ASN A 286 -27.98 -4.53 -1.60
N VAL A 287 -26.78 -4.13 -2.04
CA VAL A 287 -26.35 -2.74 -1.91
C VAL A 287 -27.14 -1.85 -2.87
N GLY A 288 -27.37 -0.60 -2.48
CA GLY A 288 -27.90 0.40 -3.40
C GLY A 288 -26.88 0.72 -4.48
N GLY A 289 -27.31 0.80 -5.74
CA GLY A 289 -26.45 1.06 -6.90
C GLY A 289 -25.86 -0.21 -7.53
N GLN A 290 -25.02 -0.02 -8.54
CA GLN A 290 -24.40 -1.12 -9.30
C GLN A 290 -23.14 -1.64 -8.60
N VAL A 291 -22.91 -2.95 -8.59
CA VAL A 291 -21.66 -3.53 -8.09
C VAL A 291 -20.64 -3.61 -9.21
N VAL A 292 -19.46 -3.04 -9.04
CA VAL A 292 -18.40 -3.12 -10.07
C VAL A 292 -17.46 -4.27 -9.73
N VAL A 293 -17.33 -5.24 -10.64
CA VAL A 293 -16.48 -6.41 -10.48
C VAL A 293 -15.28 -6.28 -11.41
N VAL A 294 -14.06 -6.26 -10.85
CA VAL A 294 -12.81 -6.08 -11.60
C VAL A 294 -11.99 -7.35 -11.63
N GLY A 295 -11.77 -7.89 -12.82
CA GLY A 295 -11.05 -9.12 -13.08
C GLY A 295 -11.96 -10.31 -13.38
N ALA A 296 -11.37 -11.41 -13.85
CA ALA A 296 -12.12 -12.59 -14.24
C ALA A 296 -12.64 -13.35 -13.01
N PHE A 297 -13.96 -13.35 -12.84
CA PHE A 297 -14.67 -14.15 -11.83
C PHE A 297 -15.75 -14.99 -12.50
N PRO A 298 -15.47 -16.25 -12.86
CA PRO A 298 -16.47 -17.13 -13.46
C PRO A 298 -17.71 -17.28 -12.56
N GLY A 299 -18.91 -16.97 -13.09
CA GLY A 299 -20.19 -17.16 -12.41
C GLY A 299 -20.53 -16.10 -11.34
N VAL A 300 -19.81 -14.98 -11.30
CA VAL A 300 -20.07 -13.91 -10.32
C VAL A 300 -21.39 -13.18 -10.55
N ASP A 301 -21.84 -13.11 -11.80
CA ASP A 301 -23.15 -12.60 -12.22
C ASP A 301 -24.32 -13.38 -11.59
N GLY A 302 -24.19 -14.70 -11.42
CA GLY A 302 -25.15 -15.50 -10.66
C GLY A 302 -25.20 -15.17 -9.15
N ILE A 303 -24.12 -14.63 -8.61
CA ILE A 303 -24.01 -14.23 -7.19
C ILE A 303 -24.42 -12.77 -7.00
N LEU A 304 -24.04 -11.91 -7.94
CA LEU A 304 -24.21 -10.47 -7.98
C LEU A 304 -24.92 -10.09 -9.29
N PRO A 305 -26.25 -10.26 -9.39
CA PRO A 305 -26.97 -10.10 -10.66
C PRO A 305 -26.95 -8.66 -11.21
N ASN A 306 -26.69 -7.66 -10.35
CA ASN A 306 -26.58 -6.26 -10.73
C ASN A 306 -25.11 -5.80 -10.89
N CYS A 307 -24.22 -6.67 -11.38
CA CYS A 307 -22.81 -6.33 -11.51
C CYS A 307 -22.42 -5.79 -12.89
N ALA A 308 -21.58 -4.75 -12.91
CA ALA A 308 -20.79 -4.37 -14.09
C ALA A 308 -19.43 -5.08 -14.04
N LEU A 309 -19.17 -5.94 -15.02
CA LEU A 309 -17.92 -6.70 -15.12
C LEU A 309 -16.88 -5.89 -15.90
N VAL A 310 -15.65 -5.86 -15.38
CA VAL A 310 -14.51 -5.21 -16.02
C VAL A 310 -13.36 -6.22 -16.15
N GLU A 311 -12.95 -6.52 -17.38
CA GLU A 311 -11.84 -7.44 -17.68
C GLU A 311 -10.80 -6.75 -18.58
N ALA A 312 -9.54 -7.19 -18.50
CA ALA A 312 -8.46 -6.61 -19.30
C ALA A 312 -8.63 -6.87 -20.80
N ASP A 313 -9.17 -8.04 -21.14
CA ASP A 313 -9.55 -8.45 -22.50
C ASP A 313 -11.07 -8.71 -22.49
N PRO A 314 -11.89 -7.65 -22.65
CA PRO A 314 -13.32 -7.73 -22.44
C PRO A 314 -14.02 -8.50 -23.57
N ARG A 315 -14.83 -9.47 -23.18
CA ARG A 315 -15.79 -10.14 -24.06
C ARG A 315 -17.04 -9.26 -24.27
N PRO A 316 -17.88 -9.54 -25.27
CA PRO A 316 -19.15 -8.82 -25.43
C PRO A 316 -19.97 -8.80 -24.13
N GLY A 317 -20.43 -7.62 -23.73
CA GLY A 317 -21.15 -7.41 -22.46
C GLY A 317 -20.27 -7.16 -21.23
N VAL A 318 -18.94 -7.19 -21.39
CA VAL A 318 -17.96 -6.85 -20.34
C VAL A 318 -17.30 -5.52 -20.68
N PHE A 319 -17.06 -4.68 -19.67
CA PHE A 319 -16.43 -3.37 -19.86
C PHE A 319 -14.89 -3.47 -19.91
N PRO A 320 -14.21 -2.61 -20.69
CA PRO A 320 -12.76 -2.48 -20.64
C PRO A 320 -12.29 -1.75 -19.37
N PRO A 321 -11.00 -1.86 -18.98
CA PRO A 321 -10.47 -1.17 -17.80
C PRO A 321 -10.61 0.36 -17.84
N ALA A 322 -10.71 0.96 -19.03
CA ALA A 322 -10.94 2.39 -19.20
C ALA A 322 -12.29 2.86 -18.63
N ALA A 323 -13.29 1.98 -18.50
CA ALA A 323 -14.59 2.33 -17.95
C ALA A 323 -14.56 2.56 -16.42
N LEU A 324 -13.50 2.13 -15.73
CA LEU A 324 -13.40 2.21 -14.26
C LEU A 324 -13.50 3.64 -13.73
N ASP A 325 -13.00 4.61 -14.49
CA ASP A 325 -13.02 6.03 -14.13
C ASP A 325 -14.45 6.60 -14.09
N THR A 326 -15.38 5.96 -14.82
CA THR A 326 -16.82 6.29 -14.80
C THR A 326 -17.59 5.43 -13.79
N LEU A 327 -17.25 4.14 -13.70
CA LEU A 327 -18.02 3.17 -12.93
C LEU A 327 -17.75 3.22 -11.42
N LEU A 328 -16.48 3.27 -11.00
CA LEU A 328 -16.11 3.14 -9.59
C LEU A 328 -16.58 4.31 -8.70
N PRO A 329 -16.51 5.59 -9.11
CA PRO A 329 -16.92 6.69 -8.23
C PRO A 329 -18.40 6.62 -7.79
N GLY A 330 -19.26 6.10 -8.68
CA GLY A 330 -20.71 5.99 -8.47
C GLY A 330 -21.21 4.63 -7.98
N CYS A 331 -20.33 3.62 -7.88
CA CYS A 331 -20.75 2.25 -7.60
C CYS A 331 -21.36 2.08 -6.20
N GLY A 332 -22.23 1.07 -6.04
CA GLY A 332 -22.74 0.65 -4.75
C GLY A 332 -21.70 -0.10 -3.91
N ALA A 333 -20.87 -0.89 -4.59
CA ALA A 333 -19.71 -1.60 -4.02
C ALA A 333 -18.75 -2.01 -5.15
N ALA A 334 -17.50 -2.31 -4.80
CA ALA A 334 -16.51 -2.85 -5.72
C ALA A 334 -16.00 -4.23 -5.25
N VAL A 335 -15.88 -5.18 -6.18
CA VAL A 335 -15.30 -6.50 -5.93
C VAL A 335 -14.08 -6.67 -6.84
N LEU A 336 -12.90 -6.69 -6.24
CA LEU A 336 -11.61 -6.67 -6.93
C LEU A 336 -10.97 -8.06 -6.86
N ASN A 337 -10.54 -8.60 -8.00
CA ASN A 337 -9.74 -9.81 -8.03
C ASN A 337 -8.36 -9.54 -7.45
N ALA A 338 -7.85 -10.42 -6.59
CA ALA A 338 -6.53 -10.32 -5.97
C ALA A 338 -5.36 -10.09 -6.95
N SER A 339 -5.52 -10.40 -8.25
CA SER A 339 -4.56 -10.03 -9.30
C SER A 339 -4.24 -8.54 -9.37
N VAL A 340 -5.11 -7.66 -8.86
CA VAL A 340 -4.86 -6.21 -8.77
C VAL A 340 -3.66 -5.86 -7.87
N LEU A 341 -3.24 -6.78 -6.99
CA LEU A 341 -2.00 -6.65 -6.23
C LEU A 341 -0.79 -6.81 -7.14
N ALA A 342 -0.73 -7.90 -7.91
CA ALA A 342 0.41 -8.25 -8.76
C ALA A 342 0.65 -7.24 -9.89
N ASN A 343 -0.43 -6.68 -10.47
CA ASN A 343 -0.34 -5.67 -11.53
C ASN A 343 -0.29 -4.22 -11.00
N ARG A 344 -0.21 -4.04 -9.67
CA ARG A 344 -0.10 -2.74 -8.99
C ARG A 344 -1.26 -1.76 -9.22
N SER A 345 -2.43 -2.25 -9.64
CA SER A 345 -3.61 -1.40 -9.88
C SER A 345 -4.44 -1.15 -8.62
N LEU A 346 -4.29 -1.95 -7.55
CA LEU A 346 -5.09 -1.83 -6.33
C LEU A 346 -5.15 -0.39 -5.77
N PRO A 347 -4.03 0.35 -5.62
CA PRO A 347 -4.12 1.66 -5.01
C PRO A 347 -4.93 2.67 -5.84
N ARG A 348 -4.86 2.58 -7.17
CA ARG A 348 -5.68 3.39 -8.09
C ARG A 348 -7.16 3.07 -7.90
N LEU A 349 -7.51 1.79 -7.87
CA LEU A 349 -8.89 1.32 -7.71
C LEU A 349 -9.48 1.77 -6.36
N LEU A 350 -8.70 1.71 -5.28
CA LEU A 350 -9.13 2.18 -3.96
C LEU A 350 -9.36 3.69 -3.92
N ARG A 351 -8.56 4.49 -4.64
CA ARG A 351 -8.82 5.94 -4.78
C ARG A 351 -10.11 6.23 -5.53
N GLN A 352 -10.41 5.45 -6.58
CA GLN A 352 -11.59 5.64 -7.40
C GLN A 352 -12.87 5.17 -6.70
N ALA A 353 -12.78 4.09 -5.93
CA ALA A 353 -13.86 3.55 -5.11
C ALA A 353 -13.90 4.17 -3.70
N ARG A 354 -13.27 5.33 -3.48
CA ARG A 354 -13.20 5.95 -2.16
C ARG A 354 -14.61 6.17 -1.60
N HIS A 355 -14.80 5.83 -0.32
CA HIS A 355 -16.10 5.86 0.38
C HIS A 355 -17.13 4.82 -0.09
N ARG A 356 -16.73 3.88 -0.96
CA ARG A 356 -17.56 2.72 -1.33
C ARG A 356 -17.08 1.48 -0.58
N PRO A 357 -17.96 0.52 -0.29
CA PRO A 357 -17.54 -0.79 0.19
C PRO A 357 -16.70 -1.52 -0.87
N VAL A 358 -15.51 -1.99 -0.50
CA VAL A 358 -14.60 -2.69 -1.41
C VAL A 358 -14.22 -4.07 -0.87
N ALA A 359 -14.32 -5.09 -1.72
CA ALA A 359 -13.82 -6.43 -1.44
C ALA A 359 -12.60 -6.76 -2.29
N LEU A 360 -11.59 -7.39 -1.67
CA LEU A 360 -10.47 -8.01 -2.37
C LEU A 360 -10.62 -9.53 -2.29
N VAL A 361 -10.72 -10.19 -3.43
CA VAL A 361 -11.15 -11.59 -3.53
C VAL A 361 -10.21 -12.39 -4.41
N GLY A 362 -9.74 -13.54 -3.91
CA GLY A 362 -9.01 -14.53 -4.69
C GLY A 362 -7.91 -15.22 -3.89
N PRO A 363 -7.32 -16.32 -4.41
CA PRO A 363 -6.30 -17.08 -3.69
C PRO A 363 -5.05 -16.28 -3.32
N ALA A 364 -4.81 -15.16 -4.00
CA ALA A 364 -3.67 -14.27 -3.77
C ALA A 364 -3.98 -13.10 -2.81
N THR A 365 -5.13 -13.09 -2.13
CA THR A 365 -5.47 -12.06 -1.14
C THR A 365 -4.71 -12.27 0.18
N PRO A 366 -3.97 -11.27 0.69
CA PRO A 366 -3.45 -11.27 2.05
C PRO A 366 -4.58 -11.19 3.06
N LEU A 367 -4.70 -12.19 3.93
CA LEU A 367 -5.68 -12.23 5.00
C LEU A 367 -5.13 -11.50 6.24
N THR A 368 -5.07 -10.17 6.17
CA THR A 368 -4.54 -9.32 7.25
C THR A 368 -5.40 -8.07 7.47
N PRO A 369 -5.71 -7.70 8.73
CA PRO A 369 -6.53 -6.53 9.02
C PRO A 369 -5.85 -5.19 8.62
N ARG A 370 -4.54 -5.19 8.33
CA ARG A 370 -3.81 -4.00 7.86
C ARG A 370 -4.50 -3.34 6.66
N LEU A 371 -5.06 -4.15 5.76
CA LEU A 371 -5.70 -3.70 4.53
C LEU A 371 -7.00 -2.91 4.77
N HIS A 372 -7.68 -3.09 5.90
CA HIS A 372 -8.91 -2.35 6.21
C HIS A 372 -8.66 -0.83 6.34
N ALA A 373 -7.47 -0.44 6.80
CA ALA A 373 -7.09 0.96 6.92
C ALA A 373 -6.98 1.69 5.57
N TYR A 374 -6.91 0.94 4.46
CA TYR A 374 -6.88 1.48 3.09
C TYR A 374 -8.25 1.43 2.40
N GLY A 375 -9.33 1.14 3.12
CA GLY A 375 -10.69 1.15 2.60
C GLY A 375 -11.16 -0.17 1.99
N LEU A 376 -10.52 -1.29 2.36
CA LEU A 376 -11.02 -2.63 2.04
C LEU A 376 -11.94 -3.11 3.16
N ASP A 377 -13.20 -3.42 2.87
CA ASP A 377 -14.20 -3.88 3.85
C ASP A 377 -14.21 -5.41 4.00
N LEU A 378 -13.75 -6.12 2.97
CA LEU A 378 -13.78 -7.57 2.91
C LEU A 378 -12.52 -8.10 2.22
N LEU A 379 -11.84 -9.03 2.88
CA LEU A 379 -10.67 -9.73 2.35
C LEU A 379 -11.03 -11.20 2.25
N ALA A 380 -11.11 -11.75 1.04
CA ALA A 380 -11.42 -13.15 0.80
C ALA A 380 -10.26 -13.85 0.10
N GLY A 381 -9.74 -14.89 0.74
CA GLY A 381 -8.52 -15.57 0.35
C GLY A 381 -8.59 -17.08 0.53
N LEU A 382 -7.45 -17.73 0.33
CA LEU A 382 -7.28 -19.17 0.52
C LEU A 382 -6.31 -19.42 1.67
N VAL A 383 -6.71 -20.27 2.62
CA VAL A 383 -5.80 -20.90 3.58
C VAL A 383 -5.51 -22.31 3.08
N VAL A 384 -4.25 -22.61 2.78
CA VAL A 384 -3.81 -23.89 2.24
C VAL A 384 -3.59 -24.90 3.36
N GLU A 385 -4.16 -26.08 3.21
CA GLU A 385 -4.08 -27.18 4.19
C GLU A 385 -3.22 -28.33 3.64
N ASP A 386 -3.26 -28.57 2.33
CA ASP A 386 -2.40 -29.53 1.62
C ASP A 386 -1.41 -28.80 0.70
N ALA A 387 -0.24 -28.50 1.26
CA ALA A 387 0.82 -27.79 0.53
C ALA A 387 1.45 -28.65 -0.58
N ASP A 388 1.55 -29.97 -0.39
CA ASP A 388 2.21 -30.88 -1.34
C ASP A 388 1.35 -31.19 -2.56
N GLY A 389 0.06 -31.43 -2.34
CA GLY A 389 -0.92 -31.54 -3.42
C GLY A 389 -1.00 -30.26 -4.23
N LEU A 390 -1.05 -29.10 -3.56
CA LEU A 390 -1.08 -27.80 -4.24
C LEU A 390 0.21 -27.55 -5.04
N ALA A 391 1.38 -27.85 -4.48
CA ALA A 391 2.66 -27.74 -5.17
C ALA A 391 2.67 -28.56 -6.47
N THR A 392 2.18 -29.79 -6.41
CA THR A 392 2.08 -30.68 -7.58
C THR A 392 1.12 -30.11 -8.62
N ALA A 393 -0.07 -29.66 -8.19
CA ALA A 393 -1.06 -29.04 -9.07
C ALA A 393 -0.54 -27.76 -9.74
N ILE A 394 0.19 -26.91 -9.02
CA ILE A 394 0.79 -25.68 -9.56
C ILE A 394 1.82 -26.02 -10.64
N ARG A 395 2.69 -27.00 -10.43
CA ARG A 395 3.65 -27.45 -11.45
C ARG A 395 2.95 -27.98 -12.70
N ALA A 396 1.85 -28.72 -12.52
CA ALA A 396 1.01 -29.23 -13.62
C ALA A 396 0.19 -28.13 -14.33
N GLY A 397 0.22 -26.89 -13.82
CA GLY A 397 -0.54 -25.78 -14.38
C GLY A 397 -2.02 -25.87 -14.03
N ALA A 398 -2.36 -26.05 -12.76
CA ALA A 398 -3.72 -25.88 -12.25
C ALA A 398 -4.19 -24.41 -12.31
N ALA A 399 -5.49 -24.21 -12.35
CA ALA A 399 -6.15 -22.90 -12.30
C ALA A 399 -6.74 -22.63 -10.91
N ALA A 400 -7.01 -21.36 -10.60
CA ALA A 400 -7.53 -20.93 -9.29
C ALA A 400 -8.79 -21.68 -8.83
N ARG A 401 -9.66 -22.08 -9.76
CA ARG A 401 -10.89 -22.84 -9.49
C ARG A 401 -10.64 -24.21 -8.86
N GLU A 402 -9.43 -24.75 -8.99
CA GLU A 402 -9.05 -26.08 -8.49
C GLU A 402 -8.45 -25.99 -7.08
N PHE A 403 -8.05 -24.81 -6.62
CA PHE A 403 -7.28 -24.65 -5.38
C PHE A 403 -8.08 -24.94 -4.12
N GLY A 404 -9.42 -24.87 -4.19
CA GLY A 404 -10.30 -25.26 -3.08
C GLY A 404 -10.23 -26.76 -2.71
N ARG A 405 -9.54 -27.59 -3.50
CA ARG A 405 -9.27 -29.00 -3.16
C ARG A 405 -8.12 -29.15 -2.16
N PHE A 406 -7.27 -28.13 -2.02
CA PHE A 406 -6.03 -28.17 -1.23
C PHE A 406 -6.09 -27.27 0.01
N GLY A 407 -7.26 -26.73 0.32
CA GLY A 407 -7.46 -25.82 1.44
C GLY A 407 -8.86 -25.20 1.41
N ARG A 408 -9.06 -24.22 2.27
CA ARG A 408 -10.36 -23.60 2.50
C ARG A 408 -10.35 -22.13 2.10
N PHE A 409 -11.40 -21.71 1.40
CA PHE A 409 -11.66 -20.29 1.19
C PHE A 409 -12.26 -19.68 2.44
N VAL A 410 -11.71 -18.55 2.86
CA VAL A 410 -12.18 -17.78 4.01
C VAL A 410 -12.17 -16.30 3.75
N HIS A 411 -12.86 -15.54 4.60
CA HIS A 411 -12.85 -14.10 4.56
C HIS A 411 -12.75 -13.43 5.93
N LEU A 412 -12.16 -12.23 5.92
CA LEU A 412 -12.11 -11.29 7.02
C LEU A 412 -12.93 -10.05 6.65
N ALA A 413 -13.82 -9.62 7.54
CA ALA A 413 -14.59 -8.40 7.38
C ALA A 413 -14.03 -7.31 8.29
N ALA A 414 -14.05 -6.05 7.83
CA ALA A 414 -13.73 -4.92 8.68
C ALA A 414 -14.69 -4.87 9.88
N GLY A 415 -14.14 -4.70 11.09
CA GLY A 415 -14.91 -4.59 12.33
C GLY A 415 -15.49 -5.90 12.88
N ALA A 416 -14.97 -7.07 12.45
CA ALA A 416 -15.29 -8.38 13.00
C ALA A 416 -14.36 -8.79 14.15
#